data_AF-A0AAV5FV57-F1
#
_entry.id   AF-A0AAV5FV57-F1
#
_cell.length_a   1.000
_cell.length_b   1.000
_cell.length_c   1.000
_cell.angle_alpha   90.00
_cell.angle_beta   90.00
_cell.angle_gamma   90.00
#
_symmetry.space_group_name_H-M   'P 1'
#
loop_
_entity.id
_entity.type
_entity.pdbx_description
1 polymer ?
#
loop_
_entity_poly.entity_id
_entity_poly.type
_entity_poly.pdbx_seq_one_letter_code
_entity_poly.pdbx_strand_id
1 'polypeptide(L)'
;MADALGLMQFLVAVAELARGATAPTVPPVWERHLLQARDVPRPCFAHREYDEVPGAMSLGLSMPLDDMVTRSFFFGREELIAIRSRLTPDLQKRATKFDILAGWLWRCRTVALAPDSDDEMRLIFIVNARGRNKPTTNNNNSKGIPDGYYGNAFALPVAVSKAGELCEKPLSYAVELVKKAKDEVSMEYMQSTADLMVLRGRPLPCTTAGIYSLSDVTKARFDSHDFGWGKPVYGGPAHAVGNPAMPWLASFFLPFKNADGEDGILVPTSLPRPAMDRFAELMAQLLV
;
A
#
# COMPACT_ATOMS: atom_id res chain seq x y z
N MET A 1 10.02 -3.37 -19.04
CA MET A 1 9.93 -2.70 -17.72
C MET A 1 9.03 -3.49 -16.77
N ALA A 2 9.33 -3.42 -15.47
CA ALA A 2 8.77 -4.25 -14.40
C ALA A 2 8.36 -3.36 -13.20
N ASP A 3 7.44 -3.84 -12.36
CA ASP A 3 7.21 -3.25 -11.04
C ASP A 3 8.24 -3.77 -10.02
N ALA A 4 8.16 -3.30 -8.77
CA ALA A 4 9.07 -3.73 -7.70
C ALA A 4 9.08 -5.25 -7.52
N LEU A 5 7.94 -5.93 -7.67
CA LEU A 5 7.89 -7.38 -7.52
C LEU A 5 8.55 -8.09 -8.71
N GLY A 6 8.35 -7.61 -9.94
CA GLY A 6 9.05 -8.13 -11.12
C GLY A 6 10.57 -7.92 -11.04
N LEU A 7 11.03 -6.80 -10.49
CA LEU A 7 12.46 -6.58 -10.20
C LEU A 7 12.96 -7.58 -9.15
N MET A 8 12.20 -7.84 -8.08
CA MET A 8 12.59 -8.82 -7.09
C MET A 8 12.66 -10.23 -7.66
N GLN A 9 11.71 -10.65 -8.51
CA GLN A 9 11.77 -11.93 -9.22
C GLN A 9 13.04 -12.06 -10.05
N PHE A 10 13.45 -10.99 -10.73
CA PHE A 10 14.71 -10.96 -11.46
C PHE A 10 15.92 -11.14 -10.52
N LEU A 11 15.97 -10.41 -9.40
CA LEU A 11 17.08 -10.54 -8.43
C LEU A 11 17.15 -11.93 -7.81
N VAL A 12 16.00 -12.54 -7.50
CA VAL A 12 15.92 -13.95 -7.02
C VAL A 12 16.53 -14.88 -8.06
N ALA A 13 16.10 -14.76 -9.32
CA ALA A 13 16.58 -15.59 -10.41
C ALA A 13 18.10 -15.48 -10.58
N VAL A 14 18.66 -14.26 -10.52
CA VAL A 14 20.12 -14.06 -10.59
C VAL A 14 20.83 -14.72 -9.41
N ALA A 15 20.30 -14.57 -8.18
CA ALA A 15 20.86 -15.18 -6.99
C ALA A 15 20.84 -16.73 -7.04
N GLU A 16 19.78 -17.32 -7.59
CA GLU A 16 19.69 -18.77 -7.81
C GLU A 16 20.72 -19.26 -8.84
N LEU A 17 20.81 -18.59 -9.99
CA LEU A 17 21.76 -18.93 -11.05
C LEU A 17 23.21 -18.76 -10.59
N ALA A 18 23.51 -17.72 -9.83
CA ALA A 18 24.84 -17.49 -9.25
C ALA A 18 25.26 -18.62 -8.30
N ARG A 19 24.30 -19.29 -7.64
CA ARG A 19 24.54 -20.45 -6.77
C ARG A 19 24.49 -21.80 -7.50
N GLY A 20 24.47 -21.78 -8.84
CA GLY A 20 24.52 -22.98 -9.67
C GLY A 20 23.17 -23.62 -9.97
N ALA A 21 22.05 -22.94 -9.72
CA ALA A 21 20.76 -23.40 -10.24
C ALA A 21 20.80 -23.43 -11.78
N THR A 22 20.16 -24.44 -12.37
CA THR A 22 20.10 -24.58 -13.84
C THR A 22 19.01 -23.71 -14.48
N ALA A 23 18.00 -23.32 -13.69
CA ALA A 23 16.94 -22.42 -14.08
C ALA A 23 16.35 -21.72 -12.84
N PRO A 24 15.71 -20.55 -13.01
CA PRO A 24 15.00 -19.89 -11.92
C PRO A 24 13.80 -20.72 -11.41
N THR A 25 13.55 -20.67 -10.10
CA THR A 25 12.42 -21.38 -9.47
C THR A 25 11.06 -20.90 -10.00
N VAL A 26 10.95 -19.60 -10.30
CA VAL A 26 9.76 -19.00 -10.94
C VAL A 26 10.13 -18.61 -12.36
N PRO A 27 9.62 -19.32 -13.39
CA PRO A 27 9.86 -18.98 -14.77
C PRO A 27 9.26 -17.60 -15.13
N PRO A 28 9.99 -16.73 -15.83
CA PRO A 28 9.46 -15.43 -16.23
C PRO A 28 8.37 -15.58 -17.29
N VAL A 29 7.27 -14.84 -17.14
CA VAL A 29 6.11 -14.84 -18.05
C VAL A 29 5.96 -13.46 -18.68
N TRP A 30 5.87 -13.40 -20.01
CA TRP A 30 5.68 -12.14 -20.73
C TRP A 30 4.23 -11.66 -20.71
N GLU A 31 3.29 -12.49 -21.21
CA GLU A 31 1.82 -12.32 -21.32
C GLU A 31 1.23 -10.90 -21.08
N ARG A 32 1.79 -9.85 -21.70
CA ARG A 32 1.37 -8.45 -21.48
C ARG A 32 -0.05 -8.16 -21.95
N HIS A 33 -0.56 -9.00 -22.85
CA HIS A 33 -1.94 -8.95 -23.34
C HIS A 33 -2.97 -9.12 -22.21
N LEU A 34 -2.62 -9.76 -21.09
CA LEU A 34 -3.49 -9.92 -19.92
C LEU A 34 -3.92 -8.59 -19.28
N LEU A 35 -3.18 -7.50 -19.54
CA LEU A 35 -3.44 -6.16 -19.02
C LEU A 35 -3.59 -5.13 -20.14
N GLN A 36 -3.90 -5.57 -21.36
CA GLN A 36 -4.29 -4.67 -22.44
C GLN A 36 -5.74 -4.25 -22.24
N ALA A 37 -6.08 -3.01 -22.61
CA ALA A 37 -7.47 -2.57 -22.68
C ALA A 37 -8.28 -3.45 -23.65
N ARG A 38 -9.59 -3.48 -23.46
CA ARG A 38 -10.51 -4.15 -24.38
C ARG A 38 -10.58 -3.41 -25.71
N ASP A 39 -10.97 -4.11 -26.78
CA ASP A 39 -11.17 -3.51 -28.10
C ASP A 39 -12.11 -2.29 -28.06
N VAL A 40 -13.16 -2.39 -27.24
CA VAL A 40 -14.02 -1.26 -26.86
C VAL A 40 -13.82 -1.00 -25.37
N PRO A 41 -13.01 0.00 -25.00
CA PRO A 41 -12.76 0.36 -23.61
C PRO A 41 -14.05 0.67 -22.87
N ARG A 42 -14.28 -0.01 -21.75
CA ARG A 42 -15.48 0.09 -20.92
C ARG A 42 -15.09 0.08 -19.43
N PRO A 43 -14.59 1.19 -18.88
CA PRO A 43 -14.37 1.30 -17.45
C PRO A 43 -15.69 1.07 -16.70
N CYS A 44 -15.69 0.17 -15.73
CA CYS A 44 -16.89 -0.26 -15.00
C CYS A 44 -16.77 -0.05 -13.47
N PHE A 45 -15.65 0.52 -13.01
CA PHE A 45 -15.45 0.95 -11.62
C PHE A 45 -15.25 2.47 -11.56
N ALA A 46 -15.45 3.04 -10.37
CA ALA A 46 -15.27 4.47 -10.15
C ALA A 46 -13.83 4.93 -10.37
N HIS A 47 -12.84 4.09 -10.05
CA HIS A 47 -11.41 4.41 -10.11
C HIS A 47 -11.08 5.74 -9.42
N ARG A 48 -11.43 5.82 -8.13
CA ARG A 48 -11.30 7.03 -7.30
C ARG A 48 -9.88 7.56 -7.21
N GLU A 49 -8.89 6.71 -7.48
CA GLU A 49 -7.49 7.12 -7.62
C GLU A 49 -7.27 8.13 -8.75
N TYR A 50 -8.15 8.22 -9.75
CA TYR A 50 -8.07 9.17 -10.88
C TYR A 50 -9.24 10.16 -10.91
N ASP A 51 -9.90 10.41 -9.76
CA ASP A 51 -10.89 11.47 -9.64
C ASP A 51 -10.25 12.85 -9.88
N GLU A 52 -10.93 13.70 -10.64
CA GLU A 52 -10.58 15.11 -10.75
C GLU A 52 -11.12 15.85 -9.51
N VAL A 53 -10.24 16.18 -8.57
CA VAL A 53 -10.59 16.93 -7.36
C VAL A 53 -10.17 18.39 -7.53
N PRO A 54 -11.09 19.36 -7.47
CA PRO A 54 -10.76 20.78 -7.53
C PRO A 54 -9.72 21.16 -6.45
N GLY A 55 -8.64 21.82 -6.85
CA GLY A 55 -7.60 22.27 -5.92
C GLY A 55 -6.59 21.22 -5.46
N ALA A 56 -6.66 19.98 -5.97
CA ALA A 56 -5.75 18.88 -5.64
C ALA A 56 -4.26 19.30 -5.65
N MET A 57 -3.79 19.89 -6.76
CA MET A 57 -2.40 20.34 -6.92
C MET A 57 -2.01 21.50 -6.00
N SER A 58 -2.96 22.35 -5.60
CA SER A 58 -2.70 23.52 -4.74
C SER A 58 -2.62 23.13 -3.26
N LEU A 59 -3.48 22.21 -2.83
CA LEU A 59 -3.57 21.76 -1.44
C LEU A 59 -2.42 20.82 -1.06
N GLY A 60 -1.95 19.98 -1.99
CA GLY A 60 -0.77 19.14 -1.77
C GLY A 60 0.47 19.97 -1.40
N LEU A 61 0.63 21.17 -1.94
CA LEU A 61 1.75 22.07 -1.69
C LEU A 61 1.63 22.91 -0.40
N SER A 62 0.53 22.76 0.36
CA SER A 62 0.24 23.59 1.54
C SER A 62 0.87 23.08 2.85
N MET A 63 1.44 21.87 2.87
CA MET A 63 2.12 21.35 4.05
C MET A 63 3.49 22.02 4.18
N PRO A 64 3.79 22.71 5.30
CA PRO A 64 5.05 23.41 5.47
C PRO A 64 6.22 22.41 5.49
N LEU A 65 6.97 22.38 4.38
CA LEU A 65 8.11 21.49 4.18
C LEU A 65 9.24 21.72 5.21
N ASP A 66 9.40 22.95 5.67
CA ASP A 66 10.53 23.39 6.50
C ASP A 66 10.50 22.85 7.94
N ASP A 67 9.35 22.34 8.42
CA ASP A 67 9.21 21.75 9.77
C ASP A 67 8.74 20.29 9.74
N MET A 68 9.09 19.58 8.66
CA MET A 68 8.79 18.16 8.53
C MET A 68 9.76 17.31 9.35
N VAL A 69 9.20 16.40 10.15
CA VAL A 69 9.97 15.44 10.95
C VAL A 69 9.60 14.03 10.53
N THR A 70 10.62 13.21 10.27
CA THR A 70 10.45 11.77 10.05
C THR A 70 10.76 11.01 11.33
N ARG A 71 9.83 10.16 11.76
CA ARG A 71 10.03 9.17 12.84
C ARG A 71 9.63 7.79 12.33
N SER A 72 10.23 6.74 12.90
CA SER A 72 9.90 5.36 12.57
C SER A 72 9.16 4.70 13.73
N PHE A 73 8.04 4.06 13.43
CA PHE A 73 7.19 3.39 14.41
C PHE A 73 7.24 1.89 14.19
N PHE A 74 7.59 1.14 15.23
CA PHE A 74 7.64 -0.32 15.18
C PHE A 74 6.31 -0.91 15.64
N PHE A 75 5.84 -1.92 14.92
CA PHE A 75 4.65 -2.69 15.24
C PHE A 75 5.02 -4.17 15.27
N GLY A 76 5.25 -4.68 16.47
CA GLY A 76 5.48 -6.07 16.76
C GLY A 76 4.17 -6.84 16.89
N ARG A 77 4.26 -8.00 17.53
CA ARG A 77 3.11 -8.88 17.74
C ARG A 77 2.11 -8.26 18.71
N GLU A 78 2.60 -7.66 19.80
CA GLU A 78 1.75 -7.12 20.86
C GLU A 78 0.95 -5.91 20.37
N GLU A 79 1.60 -5.00 19.64
CA GLU A 79 0.94 -3.83 19.03
C GLU A 79 -0.17 -4.28 18.07
N LEU A 80 0.10 -5.25 17.21
CA LEU A 80 -0.91 -5.75 16.27
C LEU A 80 -2.09 -6.43 16.98
N ILE A 81 -1.86 -7.12 18.10
CA ILE A 81 -2.92 -7.71 18.93
C ILE A 81 -3.74 -6.59 19.60
N ALA A 82 -3.08 -5.57 20.13
CA ALA A 82 -3.72 -4.43 20.77
C ALA A 82 -4.57 -3.60 19.79
N ILE A 83 -4.09 -3.37 18.56
CA ILE A 83 -4.90 -2.72 17.52
C ILE A 83 -6.10 -3.62 17.15
N ARG A 84 -5.86 -4.92 16.98
CA ARG A 84 -6.91 -5.88 16.60
C ARG A 84 -8.02 -5.99 17.64
N SER A 85 -7.71 -5.92 18.94
CA SER A 85 -8.71 -6.03 20.01
C SER A 85 -9.71 -4.87 20.02
N ARG A 86 -9.35 -3.71 19.45
CA ARG A 86 -10.21 -2.52 19.27
C ARG A 86 -11.21 -2.66 18.10
N LEU A 87 -11.20 -3.79 17.38
CA LEU A 87 -12.10 -4.05 16.25
C LEU A 87 -13.36 -4.83 16.68
N THR A 88 -14.43 -4.73 15.88
CA THR A 88 -15.60 -5.59 16.06
C THR A 88 -15.23 -7.08 15.92
N PRO A 89 -15.93 -8.00 16.60
CA PRO A 89 -15.61 -9.44 16.56
C PRO A 89 -15.57 -10.03 15.15
N ASP A 90 -16.38 -9.50 14.23
CA ASP A 90 -16.39 -9.92 12.83
C ASP A 90 -15.13 -9.44 12.08
N LEU A 91 -14.73 -8.17 12.26
CA LEU A 91 -13.51 -7.64 11.65
C LEU A 91 -12.24 -8.29 12.20
N GLN A 92 -12.22 -8.64 13.49
CA GLN A 92 -11.09 -9.38 14.08
C GLN A 92 -10.80 -10.69 13.32
N LYS A 93 -11.83 -11.34 12.76
CA LYS A 93 -11.70 -12.59 12.00
C LYS A 93 -11.32 -12.35 10.54
N ARG A 94 -11.92 -11.33 9.89
CA ARG A 94 -11.79 -11.11 8.44
C ARG A 94 -10.69 -10.14 8.01
N ALA A 95 -10.21 -9.27 8.91
CA ALA A 95 -9.21 -8.25 8.59
C ALA A 95 -7.79 -8.84 8.61
N THR A 96 -7.02 -8.56 7.56
CA THR A 96 -5.60 -8.92 7.48
C THR A 96 -4.74 -7.96 8.30
N LYS A 97 -3.48 -8.33 8.61
CA LYS A 97 -2.53 -7.42 9.27
C LYS A 97 -2.44 -6.06 8.57
N PHE A 98 -2.43 -6.07 7.24
CA PHE A 98 -2.43 -4.85 6.42
C PHE A 98 -3.66 -3.99 6.69
N ASP A 99 -4.88 -4.55 6.65
CA ASP A 99 -6.12 -3.79 6.84
C ASP A 99 -6.15 -3.09 8.19
N ILE A 100 -5.72 -3.82 9.22
CA ILE A 100 -5.69 -3.37 10.62
C ILE A 100 -4.72 -2.21 10.78
N LEU A 101 -3.47 -2.39 10.33
CA LEU A 101 -2.42 -1.39 10.50
C LEU A 101 -2.68 -0.16 9.60
N ALA A 102 -3.11 -0.36 8.36
CA ALA A 102 -3.43 0.73 7.44
C ALA A 102 -4.61 1.57 7.94
N GLY A 103 -5.69 0.94 8.43
CA GLY A 103 -6.83 1.65 9.01
C GLY A 103 -6.46 2.41 10.29
N TRP A 104 -5.62 1.81 11.14
CA TRP A 104 -5.09 2.45 12.35
C TRP A 104 -4.25 3.68 12.03
N LEU A 105 -3.24 3.52 11.18
CA LEU A 105 -2.35 4.62 10.77
C LEU A 105 -3.11 5.74 10.07
N TRP A 106 -4.07 5.41 9.20
CA TRP A 106 -4.89 6.40 8.52
C TRP A 106 -5.70 7.23 9.51
N ARG A 107 -6.38 6.58 10.45
CA ARG A 107 -7.13 7.27 11.51
C ARG A 107 -6.21 8.13 12.39
N CYS A 108 -5.13 7.56 12.92
CA CYS A 108 -4.19 8.29 13.78
C CYS A 108 -3.55 9.48 13.07
N ARG A 109 -3.19 9.33 11.79
CA ARG A 109 -2.65 10.42 10.98
C ARG A 109 -3.67 11.53 10.80
N THR A 110 -4.93 11.20 10.52
CA THR A 110 -6.01 12.20 10.41
C THR A 110 -6.21 12.95 11.72
N VAL A 111 -6.29 12.25 12.85
CA VAL A 111 -6.42 12.87 14.19
C VAL A 111 -5.24 13.79 14.49
N ALA A 112 -4.02 13.35 14.18
CA ALA A 112 -2.80 14.11 14.44
C ALA A 112 -2.67 15.36 13.56
N LEU A 113 -3.14 15.31 12.31
CA LEU A 113 -3.17 16.48 11.42
C LEU A 113 -4.24 17.49 11.82
N ALA A 114 -5.34 17.02 12.42
CA ALA A 114 -6.51 17.84 12.79
C ALA A 114 -7.00 18.75 11.64
N PRO A 115 -7.32 18.18 10.46
CA PRO A 115 -7.93 18.94 9.35
C PRO A 115 -9.38 19.33 9.68
N ASP A 116 -10.03 20.11 8.80
CA ASP A 116 -11.43 20.47 8.97
C ASP A 116 -12.32 19.21 8.87
N SER A 117 -13.42 19.15 9.62
CA SER A 117 -14.24 17.93 9.72
C SER A 117 -14.81 17.46 8.38
N ASP A 118 -15.05 18.39 7.45
CA ASP A 118 -15.56 18.13 6.11
C ASP A 118 -14.47 17.81 5.08
N ASP A 119 -13.19 17.94 5.44
CA ASP A 119 -12.09 17.63 4.54
C ASP A 119 -12.10 16.16 4.12
N GLU A 120 -11.91 15.93 2.83
CA GLU A 120 -11.84 14.60 2.26
C GLU A 120 -10.45 13.99 2.49
N MET A 121 -10.42 12.88 3.21
CA MET A 121 -9.23 12.09 3.46
C MET A 121 -9.22 10.88 2.53
N ARG A 122 -8.08 10.63 1.88
CA ARG A 122 -7.90 9.53 0.93
C ARG A 122 -6.72 8.65 1.35
N LEU A 123 -6.94 7.35 1.50
CA LEU A 123 -5.88 6.38 1.68
C LEU A 123 -5.72 5.55 0.40
N ILE A 124 -4.58 5.73 -0.28
CA ILE A 124 -4.19 4.93 -1.45
C ILE A 124 -3.23 3.84 -1.02
N PHE A 125 -3.37 2.64 -1.56
CA PHE A 125 -2.40 1.58 -1.31
C PHE A 125 -2.24 0.65 -2.50
N ILE A 126 -1.09 0.00 -2.58
CA ILE A 126 -0.74 -0.87 -3.70
C ILE A 126 -1.29 -2.28 -3.46
N VAL A 127 -2.08 -2.79 -4.41
CA VAL A 127 -2.57 -4.17 -4.39
C VAL A 127 -1.99 -4.93 -5.59
N ASN A 128 -1.12 -5.90 -5.31
CA ASN A 128 -0.60 -6.83 -6.31
C ASN A 128 -1.74 -7.71 -6.86
N ALA A 129 -1.88 -7.75 -8.18
CA ALA A 129 -2.90 -8.52 -8.88
C ALA A 129 -2.45 -9.96 -9.23
N ARG A 130 -1.15 -10.27 -9.12
CA ARG A 130 -0.63 -11.63 -9.33
C ARG A 130 -1.19 -12.61 -8.30
N GLY A 131 -1.48 -13.83 -8.75
CA GLY A 131 -2.02 -14.89 -7.91
C GLY A 131 -3.45 -14.64 -7.40
N ARG A 132 -4.11 -13.53 -7.78
CA ARG A 132 -5.50 -13.25 -7.43
C ARG A 132 -6.45 -13.92 -8.43
N ASN A 133 -6.64 -15.22 -8.25
CA ASN A 133 -7.63 -16.01 -9.00
C ASN A 133 -9.01 -15.97 -8.33
N LYS A 134 -9.53 -14.78 -7.96
CA LYS A 134 -10.92 -14.72 -7.47
C LYS A 134 -11.85 -15.00 -8.67
N PRO A 135 -12.67 -16.06 -8.66
CA PRO A 135 -13.67 -16.27 -9.70
C PRO A 135 -14.75 -15.19 -9.55
N THR A 136 -14.64 -14.12 -10.32
CA THR A 136 -15.72 -13.15 -10.47
C THR A 136 -16.46 -13.50 -11.75
N THR A 137 -17.64 -14.11 -11.58
CA THR A 137 -18.61 -14.58 -12.60
C THR A 137 -18.37 -15.99 -13.15
N ASN A 138 -19.47 -16.64 -13.59
CA ASN A 138 -19.60 -18.00 -14.13
C ASN A 138 -18.79 -18.27 -15.42
N ASN A 139 -17.77 -17.46 -15.71
CA ASN A 139 -16.87 -17.64 -16.82
C ASN A 139 -15.57 -18.28 -16.31
N ASN A 140 -15.47 -19.60 -16.46
CA ASN A 140 -14.29 -20.42 -16.14
C ASN A 140 -13.02 -20.07 -16.94
N ASN A 141 -13.00 -18.95 -17.68
CA ASN A 141 -11.93 -18.55 -18.61
C ASN A 141 -11.12 -17.32 -18.15
N SER A 142 -11.43 -16.68 -17.01
CA SER A 142 -10.56 -15.61 -16.48
C SER A 142 -9.30 -16.22 -15.84
N LYS A 143 -8.29 -16.45 -16.67
CA LYS A 143 -6.94 -16.83 -16.21
C LYS A 143 -6.36 -15.61 -15.50
N GLY A 144 -6.21 -15.68 -14.17
CA GLY A 144 -5.58 -14.61 -13.40
C GLY A 144 -4.12 -14.38 -13.80
N ILE A 145 -3.51 -13.31 -13.30
CA ILE A 145 -2.13 -12.98 -13.66
C ILE A 145 -1.17 -14.03 -13.05
N PRO A 146 -0.36 -14.73 -13.88
CA PRO A 146 0.57 -15.73 -13.40
C PRO A 146 1.61 -15.15 -12.43
N ASP A 147 2.07 -15.97 -11.50
CA ASP A 147 3.10 -15.55 -10.53
C ASP A 147 4.39 -15.10 -11.23
N GLY A 148 4.78 -15.76 -12.32
CA GLY A 148 5.97 -15.39 -13.12
C GLY A 148 5.82 -14.11 -13.96
N TYR A 149 4.65 -13.47 -13.99
CA TYR A 149 4.46 -12.23 -14.74
C TYR A 149 5.33 -11.12 -14.14
N TYR A 150 6.35 -10.68 -14.87
CA TYR A 150 7.31 -9.70 -14.33
C TYR A 150 6.96 -8.24 -14.67
N GLY A 151 5.82 -8.00 -15.33
CA GLY A 151 5.38 -6.65 -15.68
C GLY A 151 4.78 -5.85 -14.53
N ASN A 152 4.30 -4.64 -14.79
CA ASN A 152 3.49 -3.94 -13.79
C ASN A 152 2.13 -4.64 -13.66
N ALA A 153 1.81 -5.19 -12.49
CA ALA A 153 0.54 -5.88 -12.23
C ALA A 153 -0.01 -5.53 -10.85
N PHE A 154 -0.29 -4.25 -10.63
CA PHE A 154 -0.90 -3.76 -9.39
C PHE A 154 -1.98 -2.72 -9.68
N ALA A 155 -2.91 -2.59 -8.74
CA ALA A 155 -3.88 -1.50 -8.68
C ALA A 155 -3.57 -0.55 -7.51
N LEU A 156 -4.17 0.63 -7.56
CA LEU A 156 -4.06 1.67 -6.54
C LEU A 156 -5.46 1.99 -5.95
N PRO A 157 -6.19 1.03 -5.37
CA PRO A 157 -7.50 1.32 -4.78
C PRO A 157 -7.39 2.40 -3.69
N VAL A 158 -8.50 3.14 -3.52
CA VAL A 158 -8.59 4.26 -2.59
C VAL A 158 -9.72 4.05 -1.60
N ALA A 159 -9.40 4.12 -0.31
CA ALA A 159 -10.41 4.34 0.73
C ALA A 159 -10.61 5.85 0.93
N VAL A 160 -11.87 6.29 0.96
CA VAL A 160 -12.24 7.71 1.07
C VAL A 160 -13.18 7.89 2.25
N SER A 161 -12.96 8.94 3.05
CA SER A 161 -13.84 9.33 4.16
C SER A 161 -13.65 10.82 4.48
N LYS A 162 -14.61 11.42 5.18
CA LYS A 162 -14.43 12.74 5.78
C LYS A 162 -13.53 12.65 7.02
N ALA A 163 -12.76 13.69 7.29
CA ALA A 163 -11.90 13.72 8.46
C ALA A 163 -12.68 13.55 9.78
N GLY A 164 -13.82 14.24 9.92
CA GLY A 164 -14.68 14.12 11.10
C GLY A 164 -15.15 12.68 11.34
N GLU A 165 -15.54 11.97 10.27
CA GLU A 165 -15.94 10.57 10.38
C GLU A 165 -14.79 9.67 10.82
N LEU A 166 -13.58 9.86 10.32
CA LEU A 166 -12.40 9.08 10.75
C LEU A 166 -12.06 9.34 12.22
N CYS A 167 -12.19 10.59 12.68
CA CYS A 167 -11.90 10.97 14.06
C CYS A 167 -12.93 10.41 15.05
N GLU A 168 -14.22 10.55 14.75
CA GLU A 168 -15.32 10.21 15.65
C GLU A 168 -15.71 8.73 15.64
N LYS A 169 -15.66 8.07 14.47
CA LYS A 169 -16.08 6.67 14.36
C LYS A 169 -15.02 5.72 14.94
N PRO A 170 -15.44 4.53 15.40
CA PRO A 170 -14.49 3.54 15.92
C PRO A 170 -13.51 3.08 14.84
N LEU A 171 -12.33 2.59 15.26
CA LEU A 171 -11.29 2.06 14.35
C LEU A 171 -11.84 1.08 13.30
N SER A 172 -12.84 0.28 13.70
CA SER A 172 -13.53 -0.66 12.81
C SER A 172 -14.07 -0.02 11.53
N TYR A 173 -14.52 1.23 11.59
CA TYR A 173 -14.99 1.98 10.41
C TYR A 173 -13.86 2.18 9.40
N ALA A 174 -12.71 2.69 9.84
CA ALA A 174 -11.55 2.90 8.98
C ALA A 174 -11.03 1.59 8.39
N VAL A 175 -10.91 0.54 9.21
CA VAL A 175 -10.45 -0.80 8.76
C VAL A 175 -11.40 -1.42 7.74
N GLU A 176 -12.71 -1.28 7.93
CA GLU A 176 -13.71 -1.78 6.96
C GLU A 176 -13.61 -1.03 5.62
N LEU A 177 -13.37 0.28 5.61
CA LEU A 177 -13.15 1.05 4.37
C LEU A 177 -11.91 0.57 3.61
N VAL A 178 -10.78 0.41 4.32
CA VAL A 178 -9.53 -0.11 3.72
C VAL A 178 -9.76 -1.50 3.15
N LYS A 179 -10.39 -2.39 3.93
CA LYS A 179 -10.67 -3.75 3.51
C LYS A 179 -11.55 -3.79 2.27
N LYS A 180 -12.64 -3.01 2.22
CA LYS A 180 -13.55 -2.91 1.07
C LYS A 180 -12.82 -2.47 -0.19
N ALA A 181 -12.06 -1.37 -0.12
CA ALA A 181 -11.29 -0.87 -1.25
C ALA A 181 -10.24 -1.90 -1.73
N LYS A 182 -9.58 -2.60 -0.81
CA LYS A 182 -8.62 -3.67 -1.15
C LYS A 182 -9.29 -4.90 -1.79
N ASP A 183 -10.47 -5.28 -1.31
CA ASP A 183 -11.17 -6.48 -1.76
C ASP A 183 -11.86 -6.30 -3.13
N GLU A 184 -12.12 -5.04 -3.54
CA GLU A 184 -12.64 -4.66 -4.85
C GLU A 184 -11.65 -4.97 -6.00
N VAL A 185 -10.34 -4.98 -5.71
CA VAL A 185 -9.30 -5.31 -6.70
C VAL A 185 -9.41 -6.77 -7.14
N SER A 186 -9.96 -6.92 -8.34
CA SER A 186 -10.19 -8.15 -9.09
C SER A 186 -9.55 -8.04 -10.48
N MET A 187 -9.57 -9.13 -11.27
CA MET A 187 -9.14 -9.06 -12.68
C MET A 187 -10.00 -8.09 -13.49
N GLU A 188 -11.30 -8.03 -13.20
CA GLU A 188 -12.22 -7.08 -13.84
C GLU A 188 -11.88 -5.62 -13.48
N TYR A 189 -11.44 -5.36 -12.24
CA TYR A 189 -10.93 -4.05 -11.83
C TYR A 189 -9.64 -3.67 -12.58
N MET A 190 -8.70 -4.62 -12.74
CA MET A 190 -7.47 -4.40 -13.50
C MET A 190 -7.77 -4.07 -14.97
N GLN A 191 -8.71 -4.82 -15.57
CA GLN A 191 -9.15 -4.63 -16.94
C GLN A 191 -9.84 -3.27 -17.14
N SER A 192 -10.73 -2.90 -16.21
CA SER A 192 -11.38 -1.59 -16.18
C SER A 192 -10.38 -0.45 -16.03
N THR A 193 -9.32 -0.65 -15.23
CA THR A 193 -8.22 0.32 -15.11
C THR A 193 -7.52 0.50 -16.46
N ALA A 194 -7.20 -0.59 -17.17
CA ALA A 194 -6.57 -0.52 -18.49
C ALA A 194 -7.45 0.23 -19.51
N ASP A 195 -8.77 -0.03 -19.50
CA ASP A 195 -9.74 0.69 -20.33
C ASP A 195 -9.72 2.19 -20.02
N LEU A 196 -9.71 2.57 -18.74
CA LEU A 196 -9.65 3.97 -18.31
C LEU A 196 -8.36 4.65 -18.76
N MET A 197 -7.23 3.95 -18.67
CA MET A 197 -5.92 4.46 -19.09
C MET A 197 -5.87 4.83 -20.57
N VAL A 198 -6.52 4.03 -21.42
CA VAL A 198 -6.62 4.32 -22.87
C VAL A 198 -7.56 5.50 -23.11
N LEU A 199 -8.71 5.54 -22.45
CA LEU A 199 -9.70 6.61 -22.66
C LEU A 199 -9.24 7.98 -22.16
N ARG A 200 -8.55 8.02 -21.01
CA ARG A 200 -8.14 9.27 -20.36
C ARG A 200 -6.66 9.63 -20.56
N GLY A 201 -5.94 8.91 -21.44
CA GLY A 201 -4.55 9.21 -21.74
C GLY A 201 -3.60 9.02 -20.55
N ARG A 202 -3.85 8.01 -19.72
CA ARG A 202 -3.07 7.68 -18.50
C ARG A 202 -3.02 8.82 -17.48
N PRO A 203 -4.16 9.15 -16.85
CA PRO A 203 -4.21 10.20 -15.84
C PRO A 203 -3.29 9.87 -14.67
N LEU A 204 -2.70 10.90 -14.08
CA LEU A 204 -1.95 10.75 -12.84
C LEU A 204 -2.92 10.53 -11.67
N PRO A 205 -2.52 9.76 -10.64
CA PRO A 205 -3.32 9.65 -9.43
C PRO A 205 -3.59 11.01 -8.80
N CYS A 206 -4.81 11.19 -8.32
CA CYS A 206 -5.25 12.39 -7.61
C CYS A 206 -4.34 12.61 -6.38
N THR A 207 -3.78 13.81 -6.24
CA THR A 207 -2.93 14.20 -5.12
C THR A 207 -3.57 15.37 -4.40
N THR A 208 -4.13 15.16 -3.20
CA THR A 208 -4.76 16.20 -2.37
C THR A 208 -3.98 16.37 -1.05
N ALA A 209 -4.25 17.40 -0.24
CA ALA A 209 -3.63 17.48 1.11
C ALA A 209 -4.01 16.29 2.02
N GLY A 210 -5.25 15.81 1.89
CA GLY A 210 -5.79 14.69 2.66
C GLY A 210 -5.34 13.31 2.19
N ILE A 211 -4.48 13.24 1.16
CA ILE A 211 -3.99 11.95 0.66
C ILE A 211 -2.89 11.37 1.56
N TYR A 212 -2.96 10.06 1.72
CA TYR A 212 -1.92 9.25 2.33
C TYR A 212 -1.75 7.95 1.54
N SER A 213 -0.52 7.58 1.25
CA SER A 213 -0.17 6.39 0.48
C SER A 213 0.57 5.38 1.35
N LEU A 214 0.16 4.13 1.28
CA LEU A 214 0.81 3.01 1.96
C LEU A 214 1.28 1.96 0.96
N SER A 215 2.55 1.59 1.08
CA SER A 215 3.13 0.48 0.31
C SER A 215 3.65 -0.60 1.24
N ASP A 216 3.08 -1.81 1.12
CA ASP A 216 3.52 -2.95 1.91
C ASP A 216 4.63 -3.71 1.18
N VAL A 217 5.85 -3.58 1.69
CA VAL A 217 7.02 -4.28 1.14
C VAL A 217 7.52 -5.39 2.06
N THR A 218 6.76 -5.76 3.10
CA THR A 218 7.10 -6.87 4.02
C THR A 218 7.20 -8.21 3.29
N LYS A 219 6.53 -8.35 2.15
CA LYS A 219 6.56 -9.54 1.29
C LYS A 219 7.58 -9.47 0.15
N ALA A 220 8.26 -8.34 -0.03
CA ALA A 220 9.27 -8.19 -1.09
C ALA A 220 10.57 -8.95 -0.78
N ARG A 221 10.77 -9.38 0.48
CA ARG A 221 11.86 -10.29 0.90
C ARG A 221 13.26 -9.78 0.50
N PHE A 222 13.47 -8.46 0.52
CA PHE A 222 14.73 -7.82 0.11
C PHE A 222 15.97 -8.35 0.86
N ASP A 223 15.76 -8.93 2.04
CA ASP A 223 16.75 -9.47 2.96
C ASP A 223 17.02 -10.98 2.81
N SER A 224 16.44 -11.65 1.80
CA SER A 224 16.47 -13.11 1.72
C SER A 224 17.36 -13.71 0.62
N HIS A 225 17.92 -12.89 -0.26
CA HIS A 225 18.56 -13.38 -1.49
C HIS A 225 20.08 -13.48 -1.35
N ASP A 226 20.57 -14.72 -1.25
CA ASP A 226 21.99 -15.04 -1.19
C ASP A 226 22.54 -15.28 -2.61
N PHE A 227 23.51 -14.45 -3.01
CA PHE A 227 24.22 -14.55 -4.29
C PHE A 227 25.47 -15.45 -4.23
N GLY A 228 25.76 -16.07 -3.08
CA GLY A 228 26.98 -16.83 -2.78
C GLY A 228 27.83 -16.24 -1.66
N TRP A 229 27.43 -15.09 -1.10
CA TRP A 229 28.13 -14.38 -0.02
C TRP A 229 27.36 -14.38 1.30
N GLY A 230 26.27 -15.13 1.40
CA GLY A 230 25.36 -15.11 2.53
C GLY A 230 24.17 -14.15 2.32
N LYS A 231 23.31 -14.06 3.35
CA LYS A 231 22.11 -13.21 3.30
C LYS A 231 22.49 -11.72 3.33
N PRO A 232 21.72 -10.85 2.65
CA PRO A 232 21.89 -9.40 2.75
C PRO A 232 21.80 -8.93 4.20
N VAL A 233 22.69 -8.02 4.60
CA VAL A 233 22.64 -7.36 5.91
C VAL A 233 21.43 -6.42 6.00
N TYR A 234 21.08 -5.80 4.87
CA TYR A 234 19.91 -4.92 4.74
C TYR A 234 19.38 -4.94 3.31
N GLY A 235 18.06 -4.82 3.18
CA GLY A 235 17.39 -4.63 1.90
C GLY A 235 16.08 -3.87 2.10
N GLY A 236 15.90 -2.77 1.38
CA GLY A 236 14.73 -1.91 1.52
C GLY A 236 14.76 -0.71 0.58
N PRO A 237 13.75 0.18 0.67
CA PRO A 237 13.70 1.41 -0.11
C PRO A 237 14.93 2.29 0.11
N ALA A 238 15.37 3.00 -0.93
CA ALA A 238 16.50 3.93 -0.85
C ALA A 238 16.24 5.14 0.07
N HIS A 239 14.97 5.49 0.26
CA HIS A 239 14.52 6.58 1.14
C HIS A 239 13.45 6.08 2.10
N ALA A 240 13.45 6.63 3.32
CA ALA A 240 12.44 6.32 4.34
C ALA A 240 11.02 6.72 3.92
N VAL A 241 10.90 7.71 3.03
CA VAL A 241 9.64 8.25 2.50
C VAL A 241 9.60 8.13 0.98
N GLY A 242 8.41 7.99 0.40
CA GLY A 242 8.30 7.66 -1.04
C GLY A 242 8.77 8.75 -2.00
N ASN A 243 8.63 10.03 -1.63
CA ASN A 243 9.09 11.15 -2.44
C ASN A 243 9.70 12.23 -1.52
N PRO A 244 11.00 12.56 -1.65
CA PRO A 244 11.63 13.61 -0.84
C PRO A 244 10.98 15.00 -0.97
N ALA A 245 10.32 15.30 -2.10
CA ALA A 245 9.58 16.54 -2.30
C ALA A 245 8.17 16.51 -1.67
N MET A 246 7.67 15.32 -1.34
CA MET A 246 6.36 15.11 -0.70
C MET A 246 6.48 14.05 0.42
N PRO A 247 7.32 14.27 1.46
CA PRO A 247 7.67 13.23 2.42
C PRO A 247 6.48 12.72 3.24
N TRP A 248 5.40 13.49 3.39
CA TRP A 248 4.15 13.07 4.06
C TRP A 248 3.25 12.17 3.22
N LEU A 249 3.52 12.06 1.92
CA LEU A 249 2.64 11.41 0.97
C LEU A 249 2.64 9.90 1.16
N ALA A 250 3.81 9.29 1.34
CA ALA A 250 3.95 7.84 1.25
C ALA A 250 4.81 7.27 2.37
N SER A 251 4.27 6.26 3.05
CA SER A 251 4.96 5.43 4.02
C SER A 251 5.06 3.98 3.55
N PHE A 252 6.10 3.29 3.99
CA PHE A 252 6.33 1.88 3.69
C PHE A 252 6.14 1.00 4.92
N PHE A 253 5.56 -0.19 4.74
CA PHE A 253 5.65 -1.24 5.75
C PHE A 253 6.91 -2.05 5.46
N LEU A 254 7.93 -1.85 6.30
CA LEU A 254 9.22 -2.49 6.18
C LEU A 254 9.30 -3.71 7.11
N PRO A 255 9.75 -4.88 6.63
CA PRO A 255 10.09 -5.96 7.54
C PRO A 255 11.29 -5.50 8.39
N PHE A 256 11.19 -5.64 9.72
CA PHE A 256 12.23 -5.18 10.62
C PHE A 256 12.34 -6.08 11.84
N LYS A 257 13.57 -6.28 12.31
CA LYS A 257 13.88 -6.97 13.56
C LYS A 257 14.41 -5.97 14.56
N ASN A 258 13.72 -5.82 15.70
CA ASN A 258 14.13 -4.87 16.74
C ASN A 258 15.37 -5.38 17.52
N ALA A 259 15.87 -4.54 18.44
CA ALA A 259 17.05 -4.85 19.25
C ALA A 259 16.88 -6.10 20.14
N ASP A 260 15.64 -6.40 20.52
CA ASP A 260 15.28 -7.58 21.32
C ASP A 260 15.09 -8.85 20.46
N GLY A 261 15.30 -8.74 19.15
CA GLY A 261 15.21 -9.85 18.21
C GLY A 261 13.78 -10.16 17.73
N GLU A 262 12.80 -9.34 18.08
CA GLU A 262 11.41 -9.48 17.65
C GLU A 262 11.24 -9.05 16.19
N ASP A 263 10.62 -9.92 15.39
CA ASP A 263 10.20 -9.61 14.02
C ASP A 263 8.90 -8.79 14.03
N GLY A 264 8.91 -7.64 13.37
CA GLY A 264 7.76 -6.76 13.25
C GLY A 264 7.78 -5.91 11.98
N ILE A 265 6.94 -4.88 11.98
CA ILE A 265 6.79 -3.94 10.86
C ILE A 265 7.27 -2.57 11.32
N LEU A 266 8.28 -2.02 10.64
CA LEU A 266 8.70 -0.65 10.84
C LEU A 266 8.01 0.26 9.81
N VAL A 267 7.41 1.34 10.28
CA VAL A 267 6.71 2.32 9.45
C VAL A 267 7.35 3.69 9.64
N PRO A 268 8.28 4.10 8.76
CA PRO A 268 8.73 5.49 8.70
C PRO A 268 7.55 6.37 8.30
N THR A 269 7.35 7.47 9.02
CA THR A 269 6.27 8.42 8.79
C THR A 269 6.84 9.83 8.90
N SER A 270 6.49 10.69 7.95
CA SER A 270 6.86 12.11 7.99
C SER A 270 5.63 12.99 8.13
N LEU A 271 5.64 13.86 9.13
CA LEU A 271 4.56 14.82 9.41
C LEU A 271 5.18 16.15 9.86
N PRO A 272 4.43 17.27 9.79
CA PRO A 272 4.84 18.50 10.46
C PRO A 272 5.05 18.23 11.95
N ARG A 273 6.05 18.85 12.57
CA ARG A 273 6.44 18.55 13.96
C ARG A 273 5.26 18.53 14.96
N PRO A 274 4.34 19.52 14.98
CA PRO A 274 3.22 19.48 15.92
C PRO A 274 2.25 18.31 15.68
N ALA A 275 2.12 17.86 14.42
CA ALA A 275 1.35 16.67 14.10
C ALA A 275 2.12 15.39 14.44
N MET A 276 3.44 15.37 14.25
CA MET A 276 4.29 14.23 14.61
C MET A 276 4.27 13.96 16.13
N ASP A 277 4.30 14.99 16.96
CA ASP A 277 4.25 14.82 18.42
C ASP A 277 2.90 14.22 18.86
N ARG A 278 1.78 14.76 18.36
CA ARG A 278 0.43 14.18 18.58
C ARG A 278 0.33 12.74 18.05
N PHE A 279 0.90 12.47 16.88
CA PHE A 279 0.90 11.13 16.29
C PHE A 279 1.71 10.14 17.14
N ALA A 280 2.86 10.55 17.66
CA ALA A 280 3.68 9.73 18.54
C ALA A 280 2.99 9.42 19.87
N GLU A 281 2.26 10.38 20.45
CA GLU A 281 1.42 10.15 21.64
C GLU A 281 0.34 9.10 21.37
N LEU A 282 -0.35 9.17 20.22
CA LEU A 282 -1.35 8.17 19.83
C LEU A 282 -0.75 6.77 19.67
N MET A 283 0.51 6.68 19.20
CA MET A 283 1.21 5.40 19.10
C MET A 283 1.66 4.87 20.46
N ALA A 284 2.09 5.74 21.38
CA ALA A 284 2.48 5.35 22.73
C ALA A 284 1.29 4.83 23.56
N GLN A 285 0.08 5.38 23.34
CA GLN A 285 -1.17 4.92 23.96
C GLN A 285 -1.70 3.58 23.42
N LEU A 286 -0.94 2.89 22.56
CA LEU A 286 -1.41 1.65 21.97
C LEU A 286 -1.39 0.48 22.97
N LEU A 287 -0.37 0.45 23.83
CA LEU A 287 -0.10 -0.62 24.80
C LEU A 287 -0.41 -0.25 26.25
N VAL A 288 -0.94 0.95 26.49
CA VAL A 288 -1.44 1.43 27.80
C VAL A 288 -2.94 1.23 27.87
#